data_AF-A0A259LLC2-F1
#
_entry.id   AF-A0A259LLC2-F1
#
_cell.length_a   1.000
_cell.length_b   1.000
_cell.length_c   1.000
_cell.angle_alpha   90.00
_cell.angle_beta   90.00
_cell.angle_gamma   90.00
#
_symmetry.space_group_name_H-M   'P 1'
#
loop_
_entity.id
_entity.type
_entity.pdbx_description
1 polymer ?
#
loop_
_entity_poly.entity_id
_entity_poly.type
_entity_poly.pdbx_seq_one_letter_code
_entity_poly.pdbx_strand_id
1 'polypeptide(L)'
;MESQIPDAEAAVRAAETALNSYRQAAQAIDLGFEAQSLLTQVSAIEIELQQLVAQEDELRTRYTSNHPTYQQLLNNRARLEERLETLRGEVGDLPETQREVFNLTRNLELAREVYGEYRKEWGNHAAIPVSDEDFSAGCHCSNLVRSV
;
A
#
# COMPACT_ATOMS: atom_id res chain seq x y z
N MET A 1 -3.46 15.69 9.16
CA MET A 1 -3.21 14.77 8.04
C MET A 1 -4.27 13.66 7.96
N GLU A 2 -5.48 13.87 8.50
CA GLU A 2 -6.66 12.98 8.35
C GLU A 2 -7.11 12.79 6.89
N SER A 3 -6.68 13.69 6.00
CA SER A 3 -7.11 13.76 4.59
C SER A 3 -6.57 12.62 3.71
N GLN A 4 -5.52 11.91 4.14
CA GLN A 4 -4.83 10.96 3.25
C GLN A 4 -5.55 9.63 3.08
N ILE A 5 -6.38 9.22 4.06
CA ILE A 5 -7.19 8.00 3.95
C ILE A 5 -8.27 8.15 2.86
N PRO A 6 -9.09 9.23 2.83
CA PRO A 6 -10.02 9.46 1.73
C PRO A 6 -9.37 9.47 0.34
N ASP A 7 -8.16 10.04 0.22
CA ASP A 7 -7.42 10.09 -1.04
C ASP A 7 -6.94 8.70 -1.47
N ALA A 8 -6.42 7.91 -0.54
CA ALA A 8 -6.03 6.52 -0.80
C ALA A 8 -7.23 5.63 -1.18
N GLU A 9 -8.38 5.79 -0.51
CA GLU A 9 -9.61 5.12 -0.93
C GLU A 9 -10.07 5.53 -2.33
N ALA A 10 -9.96 6.82 -2.66
CA ALA A 10 -10.29 7.31 -3.99
C ALA A 10 -9.36 6.69 -5.05
N ALA A 11 -8.07 6.53 -4.74
CA ALA A 11 -7.11 5.84 -5.60
C ALA A 11 -7.48 4.36 -5.82
N VAL A 12 -7.87 3.64 -4.76
CA VAL A 12 -8.37 2.25 -4.88
C VAL A 12 -9.59 2.20 -5.80
N ARG A 13 -10.60 3.05 -5.57
CA ARG A 13 -11.81 3.11 -6.40
C ARG A 13 -11.51 3.43 -7.86
N ALA A 14 -10.58 4.36 -8.12
CA ALA A 14 -10.16 4.71 -9.47
C ALA A 14 -9.48 3.52 -10.18
N ALA A 15 -8.58 2.82 -9.50
CA ALA A 15 -7.91 1.63 -10.04
C ALA A 15 -8.89 0.48 -10.31
N GLU A 16 -9.84 0.23 -9.40
CA GLU A 16 -10.91 -0.76 -9.61
C GLU A 16 -11.77 -0.42 -10.82
N THR A 17 -12.14 0.85 -10.95
CA THR A 17 -12.94 1.33 -12.09
C THR A 17 -12.18 1.15 -13.40
N ALA A 18 -10.91 1.55 -13.46
CA ALA A 18 -10.07 1.41 -14.65
C ALA A 18 -9.94 -0.05 -15.09
N LEU A 19 -9.65 -0.96 -14.15
CA LEU A 19 -9.56 -2.39 -14.41
C LEU A 19 -10.89 -2.96 -14.95
N ASN A 20 -12.01 -2.60 -14.32
CA ASN A 20 -13.33 -3.08 -14.72
C ASN A 20 -13.75 -2.54 -16.10
N SER A 21 -13.52 -1.25 -16.37
CA SER A 21 -13.80 -0.64 -17.67
C SER A 21 -12.99 -1.27 -18.79
N TYR A 22 -11.70 -1.53 -18.55
CA TYR A 22 -10.86 -2.19 -19.54
C TYR A 22 -11.34 -3.62 -19.83
N ARG A 23 -11.62 -4.42 -18.78
CA ARG A 23 -12.16 -5.78 -18.94
C ARG A 23 -13.48 -5.83 -19.70
N GLN A 24 -14.36 -4.85 -19.49
CA GLN A 24 -15.62 -4.73 -20.24
C GLN A 24 -15.37 -4.39 -21.71
N ALA A 25 -14.46 -3.44 -21.98
CA ALA A 25 -14.14 -3.01 -23.34
C ALA A 25 -13.39 -4.08 -24.15
N ALA A 26 -12.47 -4.80 -23.52
CA ALA A 26 -11.68 -5.87 -24.12
C ALA A 26 -12.45 -7.19 -24.31
N GLN A 27 -13.78 -7.18 -24.15
CA GLN A 27 -14.65 -8.35 -24.24
C GLN A 27 -14.23 -9.49 -23.30
N ALA A 28 -14.16 -9.23 -21.98
CA ALA A 28 -14.04 -10.25 -20.94
C ALA A 28 -13.03 -11.36 -21.26
N ILE A 29 -11.89 -11.00 -21.87
CA ILE A 29 -10.78 -11.94 -22.02
C ILE A 29 -10.16 -12.04 -20.63
N ASP A 30 -10.50 -13.11 -19.92
CA ASP A 30 -9.80 -13.49 -18.71
C ASP A 30 -8.31 -13.57 -19.01
N LEU A 31 -7.49 -13.12 -18.05
CA LEU A 31 -6.05 -13.29 -18.14
C LEU A 31 -5.77 -14.76 -18.46
N GLY A 32 -5.05 -15.01 -19.56
CA GLY A 32 -4.62 -16.37 -19.88
C GLY A 32 -3.85 -16.97 -18.70
N PHE A 33 -3.83 -18.29 -18.60
CA PHE A 33 -3.16 -19.00 -17.49
C PHE A 33 -1.71 -18.52 -17.27
N GLU A 34 -1.00 -18.22 -18.35
CA GLU A 34 0.36 -17.67 -18.32
C GLU A 34 0.42 -16.30 -17.62
N ALA A 35 -0.39 -15.33 -18.03
CA ALA A 35 -0.44 -14.00 -17.41
C ALA A 35 -0.86 -14.07 -15.93
N GLN A 36 -1.80 -14.95 -15.58
CA GLN A 36 -2.22 -15.16 -14.19
C GLN A 36 -1.09 -15.76 -13.33
N SER A 37 -0.32 -16.70 -13.90
CA SER A 37 0.85 -17.30 -13.26
C SER A 37 1.96 -16.25 -13.03
N LEU A 38 2.21 -15.39 -14.02
CA LEU A 38 3.16 -14.29 -13.91
C LEU A 38 2.75 -13.31 -12.81
N LEU A 39 1.48 -12.88 -12.78
CA LEU A 39 0.96 -12.00 -11.73
C LEU A 39 1.15 -12.62 -10.33
N THR A 40 0.82 -13.90 -10.18
CA THR A 40 0.96 -14.60 -8.90
C THR A 40 2.43 -14.66 -8.45
N GLN A 41 3.35 -14.95 -9.37
CA GLN A 41 4.79 -14.99 -9.07
C GLN A 41 5.34 -13.60 -8.72
N VAL A 42 4.97 -12.57 -9.48
CA VAL A 42 5.38 -11.18 -9.23
C VAL A 42 4.90 -10.72 -7.86
N SER A 43 3.61 -10.90 -7.57
CA SER A 43 3.02 -10.54 -6.27
C SER A 43 3.70 -11.28 -5.11
N ALA A 44 3.98 -12.57 -5.25
CA ALA A 44 4.68 -13.34 -4.24
C ALA A 44 6.10 -12.82 -3.94
N ILE A 45 6.87 -12.49 -4.98
CA ILE A 45 8.23 -11.94 -4.83
C ILE A 45 8.20 -10.58 -4.16
N GLU A 46 7.25 -9.72 -4.51
CA GLU A 46 7.13 -8.40 -3.88
C GLU A 46 6.76 -8.52 -2.40
N ILE A 47 5.87 -9.44 -2.03
CA ILE A 47 5.59 -9.74 -0.62
C ILE A 47 6.87 -10.18 0.11
N GLU A 48 7.67 -11.07 -0.51
CA GLU A 48 8.94 -11.52 0.07
C GLU A 48 9.95 -10.37 0.21
N LEU A 49 10.04 -9.48 -0.79
CA LEU A 49 10.87 -8.28 -0.73
C LEU A 49 10.44 -7.35 0.40
N GLN A 50 9.14 -7.11 0.59
CA GLN A 50 8.64 -6.31 1.71
C GLN A 50 9.00 -6.94 3.07
N GLN A 51 8.93 -8.27 3.19
CA GLN A 51 9.37 -8.96 4.40
C GLN A 51 10.88 -8.80 4.64
N LEU A 52 11.70 -8.81 3.59
CA LEU A 52 13.13 -8.55 3.71
C LEU A 52 13.43 -7.11 4.11
N VAL A 53 12.66 -6.13 3.65
CA VAL A 53 12.80 -4.73 4.08
C VAL A 53 12.52 -4.59 5.57
N ALA A 54 11.42 -5.18 6.07
CA ALA A 54 11.12 -5.18 7.50
C ALA A 54 12.23 -5.86 8.33
N GLN A 55 12.74 -7.00 7.86
CA GLN A 55 13.88 -7.69 8.50
C GLN A 55 15.15 -6.84 8.46
N GLU A 56 15.40 -6.11 7.37
CA GLU A 56 16.54 -5.22 7.25
C GLU A 56 16.49 -4.10 8.29
N ASP A 57 15.34 -3.46 8.46
CA ASP A 57 15.15 -2.40 9.45
C ASP A 57 15.41 -2.90 10.88
N GLU A 58 14.93 -4.10 11.22
CA GLU A 58 15.24 -4.73 12.50
C GLU A 58 16.73 -5.05 12.68
N LEU A 59 17.40 -5.51 11.62
CA LEU A 59 18.82 -5.87 11.68
C LEU A 59 19.72 -4.64 11.74
N ARG A 60 19.36 -3.52 11.10
CA ARG A 60 20.12 -2.26 11.12
C ARG A 60 20.23 -1.66 12.52
N THR A 61 19.29 -1.95 13.42
CA THR A 61 19.36 -1.53 14.82
C THR A 61 20.40 -2.32 15.64
N ARG A 62 20.75 -3.53 15.21
CA ARG A 62 21.57 -4.50 15.96
C ARG A 62 22.94 -4.77 15.33
N TYR A 63 23.04 -4.67 14.00
CA TYR A 63 24.21 -5.08 13.24
C TYR A 63 24.62 -4.02 12.22
N THR A 64 25.90 -4.01 11.87
CA THR A 64 26.43 -3.20 10.78
C THR A 64 26.34 -3.98 9.47
N SER A 65 26.45 -3.27 8.35
CA SER A 65 26.33 -3.84 7.01
C SER A 65 27.35 -4.96 6.70
N ASN A 66 28.48 -5.00 7.40
CA ASN A 66 29.51 -6.03 7.22
C ASN A 66 29.21 -7.35 7.94
N HIS A 67 28.15 -7.42 8.75
CA HIS A 67 27.80 -8.64 9.48
C HIS A 67 27.32 -9.75 8.52
N PRO A 68 27.76 -11.01 8.67
CA PRO A 68 27.40 -12.11 7.75
C PRO A 68 25.89 -12.27 7.54
N THR A 69 25.09 -12.12 8.60
CA THR A 69 23.62 -12.19 8.52
C THR A 69 23.03 -11.06 7.65
N TYR A 70 23.58 -9.85 7.76
CA TYR A 70 23.12 -8.72 6.96
C TYR A 70 23.49 -8.91 5.48
N GLN A 71 24.69 -9.41 5.21
CA GLN A 71 25.14 -9.75 3.86
C GLN A 71 24.26 -10.84 3.21
N GLN A 72 23.86 -11.86 3.97
CA GLN A 72 22.91 -12.88 3.49
C GLN A 72 21.55 -12.27 3.10
N LEU A 73 21.02 -11.36 3.91
CA LEU A 73 19.79 -10.65 3.60
C LEU A 73 19.92 -9.85 2.30
N LEU A 74 20.99 -9.08 2.15
CA LEU A 74 21.24 -8.30 0.93
C LEU A 74 21.35 -9.19 -0.32
N ASN A 75 22.04 -10.32 -0.21
CA ASN A 75 22.17 -11.27 -1.32
C ASN A 75 20.81 -11.89 -1.69
N ASN A 76 19.96 -12.21 -0.70
CA ASN A 76 18.62 -12.70 -0.95
C ASN A 76 17.76 -11.63 -1.64
N ARG A 77 17.83 -10.38 -1.17
CA ARG A 77 17.12 -9.26 -1.78
C ARG A 77 17.52 -9.09 -3.25
N ALA A 78 18.82 -9.05 -3.54
CA ALA A 78 19.33 -8.92 -4.90
C ALA A 78 18.86 -10.06 -5.83
N ARG A 79 18.85 -11.31 -5.34
CA ARG A 79 18.32 -12.46 -6.10
C ARG A 79 16.84 -12.33 -6.43
N LEU A 80 16.04 -11.84 -5.47
CA LEU A 80 14.61 -11.62 -5.68
C LEU A 80 14.35 -10.46 -6.63
N GLU A 81 15.12 -9.37 -6.54
CA GLU A 81 15.06 -8.23 -7.47
C GLU A 81 15.40 -8.67 -8.91
N GLU A 82 16.43 -9.49 -9.10
CA GLU A 82 16.79 -10.04 -10.42
C GLU A 82 15.67 -10.93 -10.98
N ARG A 83 15.08 -11.78 -10.13
CA ARG A 83 13.96 -12.63 -10.53
C ARG A 83 12.73 -11.80 -10.89
N LEU A 84 12.44 -10.74 -10.13
CA LEU A 84 11.35 -9.82 -10.41
C LEU A 84 11.52 -9.13 -11.77
N GLU A 85 12.74 -8.69 -12.07
CA GLU A 85 13.04 -8.05 -13.35
C GLU A 85 12.89 -9.02 -14.52
N THR A 86 13.30 -10.28 -14.34
CA THR A 86 13.08 -11.33 -15.34
C THR A 86 11.58 -11.52 -15.63
N LEU A 87 10.75 -11.63 -14.59
CA LEU A 87 9.31 -11.78 -14.75
C LEU A 87 8.64 -10.55 -15.38
N ARG A 88 9.15 -9.33 -15.10
CA ARG A 88 8.70 -8.10 -15.78
C ARG A 88 9.03 -8.12 -17.27
N GLY A 89 10.17 -8.69 -17.64
CA GLY A 89 10.51 -8.97 -19.04
C GLY A 89 9.48 -9.89 -19.69
N GLU A 90 9.13 -11.00 -19.04
CA GLU A 90 8.11 -11.95 -19.53
C GLU A 90 6.72 -11.30 -19.66
N VAL A 91 6.36 -10.39 -18.76
CA VAL A 91 5.13 -9.56 -18.89
C VAL A 91 5.17 -8.65 -20.12
N GLY A 92 6.36 -8.15 -20.46
CA GLY A 92 6.60 -7.37 -21.68
C GLY A 92 6.32 -8.16 -22.96
N ASP A 93 6.43 -9.48 -22.94
CA ASP A 93 6.16 -10.37 -24.09
C ASP A 93 4.67 -10.76 -24.20
N LEU A 94 3.85 -10.49 -23.18
CA LEU A 94 2.42 -10.76 -23.23
C LEU A 94 1.72 -9.93 -24.33
N PRO A 95 0.63 -10.47 -24.93
CA PRO A 95 -0.24 -9.70 -25.81
C PRO A 95 -0.73 -8.41 -25.14
N GLU A 96 -0.86 -7.33 -25.92
CA GLU A 96 -1.21 -5.99 -25.41
C GLU A 96 -2.38 -6.00 -24.41
N THR A 97 -3.44 -6.73 -24.72
CA THR A 97 -4.61 -6.85 -23.85
C THR A 97 -4.29 -7.47 -22.49
N GLN A 98 -3.46 -8.51 -22.46
CA GLN A 98 -3.09 -9.20 -21.22
C GLN A 98 -2.11 -8.37 -20.40
N ARG A 99 -1.17 -7.68 -21.07
CA ARG A 99 -0.23 -6.75 -20.43
C ARG A 99 -0.96 -5.60 -19.75
N GLU A 100 -1.96 -5.03 -20.41
CA GLU A 100 -2.73 -3.92 -19.83
C GLU A 100 -3.58 -4.38 -18.64
N VAL A 101 -4.23 -5.55 -18.72
CA VAL A 101 -4.94 -6.10 -17.56
C VAL A 101 -3.98 -6.40 -16.40
N PHE A 102 -2.77 -6.89 -16.68
CA PHE A 102 -1.73 -7.08 -15.66
C PHE A 102 -1.37 -5.75 -14.99
N ASN A 103 -1.07 -4.70 -15.76
CA ASN A 103 -0.73 -3.38 -15.24
C ASN A 103 -1.84 -2.79 -14.38
N LEU A 104 -3.09 -2.86 -14.84
CA LEU A 104 -4.25 -2.37 -14.09
C LEU A 104 -4.49 -3.17 -12.80
N THR A 105 -4.23 -4.48 -12.83
CA THR A 105 -4.33 -5.33 -11.62
C THR A 105 -3.25 -4.97 -10.62
N ARG A 106 -2.00 -4.77 -11.07
CA ARG A 106 -0.89 -4.30 -10.24
C ARG A 106 -1.15 -2.92 -9.62
N ASN A 107 -1.71 -1.98 -10.40
CA ASN A 107 -2.09 -0.66 -9.90
C ASN A 107 -3.14 -0.75 -8.79
N LEU A 108 -4.11 -1.66 -8.92
CA LEU A 108 -5.11 -1.91 -7.89
C LEU A 108 -4.49 -2.53 -6.63
N GLU A 109 -3.61 -3.52 -6.77
CA GLU A 109 -2.90 -4.14 -5.65
C GLU A 109 -2.07 -3.09 -4.88
N LEU A 110 -1.30 -2.26 -5.58
CA LEU A 110 -0.51 -1.19 -4.99
C LEU A 110 -1.40 -0.16 -4.27
N ALA A 111 -2.50 0.28 -4.89
CA ALA A 111 -3.43 1.21 -4.27
C ALA A 111 -4.02 0.65 -2.96
N ARG A 112 -4.33 -0.65 -2.94
CA ARG A 112 -4.84 -1.34 -1.74
C ARG A 112 -3.76 -1.48 -0.67
N GLU A 113 -2.52 -1.74 -1.04
CA GLU A 113 -1.38 -1.79 -0.13
C GLU A 113 -1.15 -0.43 0.54
N VAL A 114 -1.09 0.65 -0.25
CA VAL A 114 -0.93 2.03 0.23
C VAL A 114 -2.07 2.42 1.17
N TYR A 115 -3.32 2.14 0.79
CA TYR A 115 -4.47 2.34 1.69
C TYR A 115 -4.34 1.54 2.99
N GLY A 116 -3.92 0.28 2.88
CA GLY A 116 -3.67 -0.59 4.03
C GLY A 116 -2.61 -0.02 4.98
N GLU A 117 -1.55 0.57 4.45
CA GLU A 117 -0.47 1.19 5.22
C GLU A 117 -0.94 2.45 5.96
N TYR A 118 -1.62 3.37 5.27
CA TYR A 118 -2.22 4.54 5.93
C TYR A 118 -3.18 4.13 7.04
N ARG A 119 -3.97 3.06 6.82
CA ARG A 119 -4.85 2.55 7.87
C ARG A 119 -4.09 1.99 9.08
N LYS A 120 -2.93 1.35 8.91
CA LYS A 120 -2.11 0.86 10.03
C LYS A 120 -1.52 2.01 10.84
N GLU A 121 -0.99 3.03 10.15
CA GLU A 121 -0.40 4.21 10.79
C GLU A 121 -1.44 4.97 11.64
N TRP A 122 -2.66 5.13 11.13
CA TRP A 122 -3.74 5.86 11.79
C TRP A 122 -4.59 5.01 12.76
N GLY A 123 -4.76 3.71 12.48
CA GLY A 123 -5.47 2.79 13.38
C GLY A 123 -4.82 2.66 14.75
N ASN A 124 -3.49 2.84 14.83
CA ASN A 124 -2.74 2.86 16.10
C ASN A 124 -2.87 4.19 16.88
N HIS A 125 -3.29 5.29 16.22
CA HIS A 125 -3.50 6.60 16.86
C HIS A 125 -4.96 6.87 17.27
N ALA A 126 -5.92 6.07 16.79
CA ALA A 126 -7.34 6.21 17.14
C ALA A 126 -7.70 5.72 18.56
N ALA A 127 -6.74 5.21 19.33
CA ALA A 127 -6.92 4.82 20.74
C ALA A 127 -6.53 5.94 21.72
N ILE A 128 -6.79 7.20 21.38
CA ILE A 128 -6.77 8.28 22.39
C ILE A 128 -8.10 8.18 23.15
N PRO A 129 -8.09 7.91 24.48
CA PRO A 129 -9.31 8.06 25.25
C PRO A 129 -9.68 9.54 25.23
N VAL A 130 -10.80 9.89 24.60
CA VAL A 130 -11.47 11.16 24.85
C VAL A 130 -11.96 11.12 26.30
N SER A 131 -11.14 11.61 27.22
CA SER A 131 -11.56 11.94 28.58
C SER A 131 -12.36 13.24 28.51
N ASP A 132 -13.63 13.18 28.88
CA ASP A 132 -14.63 14.27 28.84
C ASP A 132 -14.36 15.47 29.79
N GLU A 133 -13.11 15.84 30.08
CA GLU A 133 -12.80 16.82 31.16
C GLU A 133 -12.18 18.17 30.75
N ASP A 134 -12.13 18.54 29.46
CA ASP A 134 -11.59 19.86 29.04
C ASP A 134 -12.63 20.87 28.51
N PHE A 135 -13.88 20.79 29.01
CA PHE A 135 -14.84 21.90 28.92
C PHE A 135 -14.98 22.59 30.29
N SER A 136 -13.96 23.35 30.71
CA SER A 136 -14.15 24.29 31.82
C SER A 136 -13.47 25.64 31.58
N ALA A 137 -14.33 26.66 31.64
CA ALA A 137 -14.08 28.06 31.99
C ALA A 137 -13.34 28.95 30.97
N GLY A 138 -14.11 29.83 30.31
CA GLY A 138 -13.52 31.01 29.69
C GLY A 138 -14.40 31.85 28.76
N CYS A 139 -15.63 32.22 29.12
CA CYS A 139 -16.31 33.34 28.46
C CYS A 139 -17.02 34.22 29.49
N HIS A 140 -16.27 35.21 29.98
CA HIS A 140 -16.79 36.41 30.60
C HIS A 140 -17.53 37.25 29.54
N CYS A 141 -18.83 37.46 29.71
CA CYS A 141 -19.53 38.62 29.16
C CYS A 141 -20.22 39.35 30.31
N SER A 142 -19.67 40.50 30.66
CA SER A 142 -20.23 41.45 31.62
C SER A 142 -21.42 42.21 31.04
N ASN A 143 -22.39 42.44 31.93
CA ASN A 143 -23.14 43.68 32.16
C ASN A 143 -24.52 43.95 31.53
N LEU A 144 -25.39 44.40 32.46
CA LEU A 144 -26.52 45.35 32.35
C LEU A 144 -27.83 44.79 31.75
N VAL A 145 -29.04 44.87 32.36
CA VAL A 145 -29.66 45.82 33.30
C VAL A 145 -30.84 45.13 34.03
N ARG A 146 -30.93 45.30 35.37
CA ARG A 146 -32.09 45.74 36.22
C ARG A 146 -33.50 45.49 35.64
N SER A 147 -34.52 45.01 36.36
CA SER A 147 -35.05 45.52 37.64
C SER A 147 -36.42 44.86 37.93
N VAL A 148 -36.65 44.55 39.21
CA VAL A 148 -37.94 44.29 39.93
C VAL A 148 -38.69 43.00 39.59
#